data_AF-F3QP29-F1
#
_entry.id   AF-F3QP29-F1
#
_cell.length_a   1.000
_cell.length_b   1.000
_cell.length_c   1.000
_cell.angle_alpha   90.00
_cell.angle_beta   90.00
_cell.angle_gamma   90.00
#
_symmetry.space_group_name_H-M   'P 1'
#
loop_
_entity.id
_entity.type
_entity.pdbx_description
1 polymer ?
#
loop_
_entity_poly.entity_id
_entity_poly.type
_entity_poly.pdbx_seq_one_letter_code
_entity_poly.pdbx_strand_id
1 'polypeptide(L)'
;MNHIYKKVWSRVRGCFVAVSEAMTSTSQTGGKTAAVIAASVTLVPSCVFATTVEGETNWNDIDYLFHDNGSSMIHSDYVINGSLTVPDRGSGWTFIAFDCSHGDTGRPIQSLTVRDNMTIDNPTIFILAGHGSGRGGSNGTLSVGGNLNVNGSLFFAGDRGGETGSVHVNGVLKIGQSGTLSDSVYGNASPNISLSANVLDTSGTVDFKTGTGTVNFGKVIVRGGSYVESTAVPMTITQGLELLGGTYVNLNPIVVGQNVGNYLVLGGGQFNNAPTITVKNNGSLSVTGGSYSFSTLTKENGTLTNAGTLSVSNF
;
A
#
# COMPACT_ATOMS: atom_id res chain seq x y z
N MET A 1 -39.60 32.29 16.13
CA MET A 1 -40.06 31.29 17.12
C MET A 1 -38.86 30.86 17.93
N ASN A 2 -38.90 30.96 19.26
CA ASN A 2 -37.82 30.48 20.12
C ASN A 2 -37.94 28.95 20.23
N HIS A 3 -36.91 28.23 19.80
CA HIS A 3 -36.85 26.77 19.92
C HIS A 3 -36.36 26.43 21.33
N ILE A 4 -37.18 25.72 22.10
CA ILE A 4 -36.80 25.20 23.43
C ILE A 4 -36.18 23.82 23.20
N TYR A 5 -34.94 23.63 23.65
CA TYR A 5 -34.25 22.35 23.60
C TYR A 5 -34.06 21.80 25.01
N LYS A 6 -34.37 20.52 25.21
CA LYS A 6 -34.01 19.79 26.44
C LYS A 6 -32.74 18.99 26.20
N LYS A 7 -31.82 19.03 27.17
CA LYS A 7 -30.56 18.28 27.15
C LYS A 7 -30.75 16.95 27.89
N VAL A 8 -30.49 15.83 27.24
CA VAL A 8 -30.70 14.48 27.76
C VAL A 8 -29.41 13.66 27.63
N TRP A 9 -29.03 12.91 28.67
CA TRP A 9 -27.88 11.99 28.62
C TRP A 9 -28.25 10.70 27.87
N SER A 10 -27.52 10.38 26.79
CA SER A 10 -27.70 9.13 26.06
C SER A 10 -26.68 8.08 26.49
N ARG A 11 -27.16 7.01 27.13
CA ARG A 11 -26.29 5.90 27.56
C ARG A 11 -25.73 5.08 26.39
N VAL A 12 -26.41 5.08 25.24
CA VAL A 12 -25.97 4.36 24.02
C VAL A 12 -24.85 5.12 23.30
N ARG A 13 -24.88 6.46 23.34
CA ARG A 13 -23.89 7.31 22.64
C ARG A 13 -22.83 7.89 23.57
N GLY A 14 -22.96 7.69 24.89
CA GLY A 14 -22.02 8.18 25.90
C GLY A 14 -21.91 9.71 25.95
N CYS A 15 -22.92 10.45 25.48
CA CYS A 15 -22.89 11.91 25.39
C CYS A 15 -24.25 12.55 25.68
N PHE A 16 -24.26 13.86 25.95
CA PHE A 16 -25.48 14.64 26.09
C PHE A 16 -26.01 15.05 24.71
N VAL A 17 -27.28 14.76 24.45
CA VAL A 17 -27.97 15.06 23.19
C VAL A 17 -29.05 16.11 23.47
N ALA A 18 -29.15 17.11 22.59
CA ALA A 18 -30.26 18.05 22.61
C ALA A 18 -31.40 17.49 21.74
N VAL A 19 -32.60 17.39 22.31
CA VAL A 19 -33.80 16.94 21.58
C VAL A 19 -34.68 18.16 21.36
N SER A 20 -35.02 18.46 20.10
CA SER A 20 -36.14 19.35 19.77
C SER A 20 -37.44 18.56 19.75
N GLU A 21 -38.43 19.03 20.51
CA GLU A 21 -39.81 18.62 20.29
C GLU A 21 -40.34 19.42 19.09
N ALA A 22 -40.28 18.86 17.87
CA ALA A 22 -40.86 19.49 16.70
C ALA A 22 -42.34 19.11 16.57
N MET A 23 -43.24 20.09 16.77
CA MET A 23 -44.64 19.99 16.36
C MET A 23 -44.72 19.82 14.84
N THR A 24 -45.45 18.79 14.40
CA THR A 24 -45.58 18.36 13.01
C THR A 24 -46.43 19.32 12.15
N SER A 25 -45.91 19.71 10.98
CA SER A 25 -46.73 20.04 9.80
C SER A 25 -45.90 20.01 8.50
N THR A 26 -46.24 19.07 7.60
CA THR A 26 -46.34 19.12 6.11
C THR A 26 -45.38 20.05 5.31
N SER A 27 -44.80 19.69 4.14
CA SER A 27 -45.22 18.81 3.04
C SER A 27 -44.04 18.46 2.11
N GLN A 28 -44.10 17.29 1.48
CA GLN A 28 -43.18 16.81 0.42
C GLN A 28 -43.43 17.52 -0.92
N THR A 29 -42.36 17.87 -1.65
CA THR A 29 -42.30 17.82 -3.13
C THR A 29 -40.86 17.85 -3.64
N GLY A 30 -40.54 16.94 -4.58
CA GLY A 30 -39.65 17.20 -5.71
C GLY A 30 -38.16 16.87 -5.53
N GLY A 31 -37.70 15.81 -6.19
CA GLY A 31 -36.36 15.25 -6.02
C GLY A 31 -35.21 16.10 -6.55
N LYS A 32 -34.11 16.07 -5.78
CA LYS A 32 -32.71 15.98 -6.21
C LYS A 32 -31.96 15.30 -5.06
N THR A 33 -30.95 14.48 -5.37
CA THR A 33 -30.09 13.76 -4.43
C THR A 33 -29.60 14.71 -3.33
N ALA A 34 -30.24 14.67 -2.17
CA ALA A 34 -29.89 15.50 -1.04
C ALA A 34 -28.73 14.82 -0.31
N ALA A 35 -27.51 15.32 -0.50
CA ALA A 35 -26.43 15.08 0.44
C ALA A 35 -26.89 15.64 1.80
N VAL A 36 -27.22 14.75 2.74
CA VAL A 36 -27.57 15.15 4.11
C VAL A 36 -26.26 15.48 4.82
N ILE A 37 -25.80 16.72 4.68
CA ILE A 37 -24.75 17.29 5.53
C ILE A 37 -25.41 17.62 6.88
N ALA A 38 -25.48 16.63 7.77
CA ALA A 38 -25.91 16.85 9.14
C ALA A 38 -24.79 17.60 9.89
N ALA A 39 -24.88 18.93 9.93
CA ALA A 39 -23.98 19.76 10.74
C ALA A 39 -24.38 19.68 12.23
N SER A 40 -23.78 18.74 12.96
CA SER A 40 -23.77 18.78 14.43
C SER A 40 -22.63 19.70 14.90
N VAL A 41 -22.96 20.85 15.49
CA VAL A 41 -21.98 21.67 16.22
C VAL A 41 -21.64 20.95 17.51
N THR A 42 -20.52 20.23 17.50
CA THR A 42 -19.98 19.51 18.65
C THR A 42 -18.76 20.26 19.19
N LEU A 43 -18.82 20.69 20.44
CA LEU A 43 -17.61 20.99 21.23
C LEU A 43 -17.03 19.64 21.68
N VAL A 44 -16.07 19.11 20.93
CA VAL A 44 -15.43 17.80 21.16
C VAL A 44 -14.01 18.00 21.68
N PRO A 45 -13.56 17.28 22.71
CA PRO A 45 -12.13 17.05 22.90
C PRO A 45 -11.63 16.16 21.74
N SER A 46 -10.97 16.77 20.76
CA SER A 46 -10.26 16.17 19.61
C SER A 46 -10.35 14.63 19.45
N CYS A 47 -11.45 14.13 18.90
CA CYS A 47 -11.44 12.88 18.15
C CYS A 47 -11.63 13.25 16.68
N VAL A 48 -10.58 13.06 15.87
CA VAL A 48 -10.66 13.23 14.42
C VAL A 48 -11.44 12.02 13.90
N PHE A 49 -12.68 12.23 13.45
CA PHE A 49 -13.44 11.21 12.73
C PHE A 49 -13.02 11.27 11.27
N ALA A 50 -12.65 10.12 10.70
CA ALA A 50 -12.36 10.02 9.28
C ALA A 50 -13.60 10.37 8.44
N THR A 51 -13.40 11.12 7.37
CA THR A 51 -14.45 11.42 6.39
C THR A 51 -14.81 10.14 5.65
N THR A 52 -16.09 9.77 5.64
CA THR A 52 -16.55 8.57 4.92
C THR A 52 -17.17 8.96 3.58
N VAL A 53 -16.74 8.30 2.50
CA VAL A 53 -17.29 8.45 1.15
C VAL A 53 -17.90 7.10 0.74
N GLU A 54 -19.13 7.13 0.25
CA GLU A 54 -19.86 5.92 -0.12
C GLU A 54 -19.74 5.64 -1.61
N GLY A 55 -19.49 4.37 -1.96
CA GLY A 55 -19.41 3.89 -3.33
C GLY A 55 -18.07 4.14 -4.03
N GLU A 56 -18.07 3.87 -5.33
CA GLU A 56 -16.91 4.04 -6.20
C GLU A 56 -16.50 5.52 -6.25
N THR A 57 -15.24 5.80 -5.92
CA THR A 57 -14.72 7.15 -5.72
C THR A 57 -13.54 7.43 -6.64
N ASN A 58 -13.45 8.64 -7.18
CA ASN A 58 -12.24 9.12 -7.84
C ASN A 58 -11.40 9.95 -6.87
N TRP A 59 -10.07 9.88 -6.99
CA TRP A 59 -9.18 10.72 -6.18
C TRP A 59 -9.53 12.21 -6.26
N ASN A 60 -9.93 12.70 -7.44
CA ASN A 60 -10.30 14.10 -7.67
C ASN A 60 -11.56 14.54 -6.87
N ASP A 61 -12.30 13.59 -6.28
CA ASP A 61 -13.48 13.89 -5.45
C ASP A 61 -13.11 14.09 -3.96
N ILE A 62 -11.92 13.66 -3.54
CA ILE A 62 -11.46 13.66 -2.15
C ILE A 62 -10.15 14.42 -1.94
N ASP A 63 -9.50 14.83 -3.02
CA ASP A 63 -8.24 15.54 -2.98
C ASP A 63 -8.43 17.05 -2.81
N TYR A 64 -7.35 17.70 -2.43
CA TYR A 64 -7.20 19.12 -2.67
C TYR A 64 -5.80 19.40 -3.21
N LEU A 65 -5.75 20.35 -4.15
CA LEU A 65 -4.51 20.86 -4.71
C LEU A 65 -3.80 21.76 -3.68
N PHE A 66 -2.55 21.46 -3.37
CA PHE A 66 -1.78 22.23 -2.39
C PHE A 66 -0.50 22.86 -2.95
N HIS A 67 -0.17 22.59 -4.22
CA HIS A 67 0.93 23.22 -4.94
C HIS A 67 0.54 23.58 -6.38
N ASP A 68 1.14 24.65 -6.89
CA ASP A 68 0.92 25.18 -8.24
C ASP A 68 1.37 24.23 -9.36
N ASN A 69 2.17 23.20 -9.04
CA ASN A 69 2.59 22.17 -9.98
C ASN A 69 1.52 21.07 -10.21
N GLY A 70 0.37 21.18 -9.54
CA GLY A 70 -0.72 20.21 -9.61
C GLY A 70 -0.66 19.11 -8.56
N SER A 71 0.27 19.13 -7.60
CA SER A 71 0.30 18.13 -6.52
C SER A 71 -0.94 18.24 -5.63
N SER A 72 -1.44 17.08 -5.20
CA SER A 72 -2.67 16.94 -4.42
C SER A 72 -2.48 16.02 -3.22
N MET A 73 -3.26 16.26 -2.16
CA MET A 73 -3.33 15.35 -1.01
C MET A 73 -4.74 15.27 -0.46
N ILE A 74 -4.99 14.30 0.43
CA ILE A 74 -6.26 14.25 1.18
C ILE A 74 -6.29 15.29 2.30
N HIS A 75 -7.48 15.86 2.56
CA HIS A 75 -7.64 16.91 3.57
C HIS A 75 -7.73 16.40 5.01
N SER A 76 -8.09 15.14 5.21
CA SER A 76 -8.26 14.49 6.50
C SER A 76 -8.05 12.99 6.34
N ASP A 77 -8.19 12.24 7.43
CA ASP A 77 -8.41 10.80 7.32
C ASP A 77 -9.66 10.52 6.47
N TYR A 78 -9.60 9.48 5.64
CA TYR A 78 -10.69 9.05 4.77
C TYR A 78 -10.98 7.55 4.90
N VAL A 79 -12.27 7.21 4.81
CA VAL A 79 -12.76 5.85 4.60
C VAL A 79 -13.63 5.84 3.35
N ILE A 80 -13.22 5.10 2.34
CA ILE A 80 -13.97 4.86 1.10
C ILE A 80 -14.72 3.54 1.25
N ASN A 81 -16.04 3.58 1.40
CA ASN A 81 -16.94 2.42 1.41
C ASN A 81 -17.27 2.00 -0.03
N GLY A 82 -16.22 1.65 -0.76
CA GLY A 82 -16.23 1.26 -2.17
C GLY A 82 -14.81 1.16 -2.70
N SER A 83 -14.64 1.16 -4.03
CA SER A 83 -13.32 1.22 -4.65
C SER A 83 -12.86 2.66 -4.88
N LEU A 84 -11.53 2.84 -5.01
CA LEU A 84 -10.89 4.13 -5.31
C LEU A 84 -10.03 4.04 -6.56
N THR A 85 -10.20 4.96 -7.50
CA THR A 85 -9.29 5.15 -8.64
C THR A 85 -8.51 6.45 -8.47
N VAL A 86 -7.19 6.37 -8.58
CA VAL A 86 -6.28 7.51 -8.67
C VAL A 86 -5.84 7.68 -10.12
N PRO A 87 -6.51 8.54 -10.90
CA PRO A 87 -6.23 8.69 -12.33
C PRO A 87 -4.92 9.44 -12.56
N ASP A 88 -4.43 9.42 -13.80
CA ASP A 88 -3.43 10.39 -14.24
C ASP A 88 -4.04 11.79 -14.26
N ARG A 89 -3.33 12.75 -13.67
CA ARG A 89 -3.72 14.16 -13.58
C ARG A 89 -2.88 15.05 -14.49
N GLY A 90 -1.98 14.46 -15.29
CA GLY A 90 -1.11 15.15 -16.24
C GLY A 90 0.08 15.88 -15.60
N SER A 91 -0.05 16.34 -14.35
CA SER A 91 1.05 16.92 -13.58
C SER A 91 0.88 16.71 -12.07
N GLY A 92 1.98 16.91 -11.35
CA GLY A 92 2.01 16.84 -9.89
C GLY A 92 2.04 15.42 -9.33
N TRP A 93 2.22 15.34 -8.02
CA TRP A 93 2.22 14.08 -7.28
C TRP A 93 1.01 13.98 -6.37
N THR A 94 0.63 12.76 -6.07
CA THR A 94 -0.50 12.45 -5.21
C THR A 94 0.01 11.99 -3.86
N PHE A 95 -0.44 12.61 -2.77
CA PHE A 95 0.01 12.31 -1.42
C PHE A 95 -1.12 11.86 -0.49
N ILE A 96 -0.86 10.92 0.42
CA ILE A 96 -1.72 10.75 1.59
C ILE A 96 -1.40 11.85 2.61
N ALA A 97 -0.15 11.98 3.03
CA ALA A 97 0.28 12.98 4.01
C ALA A 97 1.40 13.85 3.45
N PHE A 98 1.25 15.17 3.46
CA PHE A 98 2.31 16.10 3.05
C PHE A 98 2.41 17.31 3.98
N ASP A 99 3.59 17.55 4.56
CA ASP A 99 3.85 18.75 5.35
C ASP A 99 4.33 19.88 4.43
N CYS A 100 3.51 20.90 4.22
CA CYS A 100 3.85 22.06 3.39
C CYS A 100 4.59 23.17 4.14
N SER A 101 4.84 23.03 5.44
CA SER A 101 5.22 24.16 6.27
C SER A 101 6.71 24.28 6.53
N HIS A 102 7.18 25.52 6.44
CA HIS A 102 8.55 25.92 6.76
C HIS A 102 8.73 26.02 8.28
N GLY A 103 8.65 24.88 8.98
CA GLY A 103 9.28 24.75 10.29
C GLY A 103 8.43 24.22 11.44
N ASP A 104 7.11 24.48 11.55
CA ASP A 104 6.44 24.29 12.86
C ASP A 104 4.93 23.93 12.84
N THR A 105 4.28 23.59 11.71
CA THR A 105 2.81 23.40 11.70
C THR A 105 2.31 21.98 11.96
N GLY A 106 3.15 21.12 12.53
CA GLY A 106 2.76 19.76 12.90
C GLY A 106 2.93 18.76 11.76
N ARG A 107 3.49 17.60 12.10
CA ARG A 107 3.73 16.49 11.18
C ARG A 107 2.39 15.85 10.82
N PRO A 108 1.92 15.91 9.58
CA PRO A 108 0.63 15.34 9.21
C PRO A 108 0.70 13.83 9.39
N ILE A 109 -0.27 13.32 10.13
CA ILE A 109 -0.54 11.89 10.29
C ILE A 109 -1.92 11.69 9.66
N GLN A 110 -1.96 11.05 8.51
CA GLN A 110 -3.19 10.87 7.75
C GLN A 110 -3.31 9.43 7.26
N SER A 111 -4.54 8.97 7.16
CA SER A 111 -4.91 7.62 6.79
C SER A 111 -5.98 7.60 5.70
N LEU A 112 -5.80 6.71 4.75
CA LEU A 112 -6.76 6.40 3.70
C LEU A 112 -7.11 4.92 3.79
N THR A 113 -8.37 4.63 4.07
CA THR A 113 -8.90 3.27 4.07
C THR A 113 -9.83 3.10 2.87
N VAL A 114 -9.55 2.15 1.99
CA VAL A 114 -10.41 1.76 0.88
C VAL A 114 -10.96 0.37 1.19
N ARG A 115 -12.28 0.23 1.33
CA ARG A 115 -12.89 -1.04 1.75
C ARG A 115 -12.81 -2.11 0.66
N ASP A 116 -12.92 -1.72 -0.60
CA ASP A 116 -12.85 -2.63 -1.74
C ASP A 116 -11.48 -2.51 -2.43
N ASN A 117 -11.44 -2.29 -3.75
CA ASN A 117 -10.20 -2.25 -4.51
C ASN A 117 -9.68 -0.81 -4.62
N MET A 118 -8.37 -0.67 -4.79
CA MET A 118 -7.77 0.60 -5.17
C MET A 118 -6.93 0.42 -6.44
N THR A 119 -7.01 1.38 -7.35
CA THR A 119 -6.19 1.39 -8.57
C THR A 119 -5.46 2.72 -8.68
N ILE A 120 -4.14 2.66 -8.86
CA ILE A 120 -3.28 3.79 -9.21
C ILE A 120 -2.98 3.66 -10.69
N ASP A 121 -3.54 4.54 -11.51
CA ASP A 121 -3.39 4.48 -12.95
C ASP A 121 -1.98 4.85 -13.40
N ASN A 122 -1.61 4.43 -14.61
CA ASN A 122 -0.36 4.85 -15.22
C ASN A 122 -0.56 6.20 -15.93
N PRO A 123 0.38 7.17 -15.81
CA PRO A 123 1.66 7.15 -15.10
C PRO A 123 1.63 7.80 -13.69
N THR A 124 0.52 7.72 -12.96
CA THR A 124 0.34 8.43 -11.68
C THR A 124 1.39 8.05 -10.64
N ILE A 125 1.96 9.06 -9.98
CA ILE A 125 2.85 8.90 -8.83
C ILE A 125 2.05 9.13 -7.54
N PHE A 126 1.90 8.06 -6.76
CA PHE A 126 1.25 8.06 -5.46
C PHE A 126 2.28 7.89 -4.35
N ILE A 127 2.23 8.75 -3.35
CA ILE A 127 3.24 8.84 -2.29
C ILE A 127 2.52 8.82 -0.95
N LEU A 128 2.93 7.95 -0.04
CA LEU A 128 2.27 7.87 1.27
C LEU A 128 2.56 9.11 2.10
N ALA A 129 3.83 9.52 2.15
CA ALA A 129 4.24 10.64 2.98
C ALA A 129 5.30 11.50 2.31
N GLY A 130 5.24 12.81 2.51
CA GLY A 130 6.27 13.74 2.06
C GLY A 130 6.32 15.00 2.93
N HIS A 131 7.35 15.82 2.72
CA HIS A 131 7.43 17.12 3.36
C HIS A 131 8.16 18.14 2.48
N GLY A 132 7.88 19.42 2.71
CA GLY A 132 8.53 20.56 2.07
C GLY A 132 9.91 20.87 2.67
N SER A 133 10.32 22.14 2.60
CA SER A 133 11.63 22.67 3.05
C SER A 133 11.87 22.64 4.56
N GLY A 134 10.83 22.30 5.35
CA GLY A 134 10.93 22.16 6.80
C GLY A 134 11.59 20.86 7.28
N ARG A 135 11.74 20.72 8.61
CA ARG A 135 12.29 19.52 9.27
C ARG A 135 11.22 18.44 9.47
N GLY A 136 11.00 17.61 8.45
CA GLY A 136 10.71 16.16 8.54
C GLY A 136 9.26 15.66 8.66
N GLY A 137 9.10 14.33 8.54
CA GLY A 137 8.34 13.52 9.51
C GLY A 137 6.88 13.14 9.28
N SER A 138 6.32 13.32 8.07
CA SER A 138 4.91 12.97 7.79
C SER A 138 4.66 11.46 7.87
N ASN A 139 3.44 11.08 8.26
CA ASN A 139 3.03 9.68 8.36
C ASN A 139 1.78 9.43 7.51
N GLY A 140 1.93 8.64 6.45
CA GLY A 140 0.84 8.24 5.57
C GLY A 140 0.51 6.77 5.76
N THR A 141 -0.76 6.45 6.01
CA THR A 141 -1.23 5.06 6.09
C THR A 141 -2.26 4.78 5.01
N LEU A 142 -2.03 3.73 4.22
CA LEU A 142 -2.97 3.20 3.25
C LEU A 142 -3.44 1.81 3.68
N SER A 143 -4.75 1.61 3.80
CA SER A 143 -5.35 0.30 4.02
C SER A 143 -6.32 -0.03 2.88
N VAL A 144 -6.15 -1.17 2.23
CA VAL A 144 -7.00 -1.63 1.12
C VAL A 144 -7.58 -3.00 1.48
N GLY A 145 -8.91 -3.08 1.59
CA GLY A 145 -9.63 -4.30 1.96
C GLY A 145 -9.68 -5.35 0.85
N GLY A 146 -9.64 -4.91 -0.41
CA GLY A 146 -9.54 -5.74 -1.61
C GLY A 146 -8.13 -5.72 -2.22
N ASN A 147 -8.07 -5.64 -3.55
CA ASN A 147 -6.81 -5.59 -4.29
C ASN A 147 -6.31 -4.14 -4.44
N LEU A 148 -4.98 -3.96 -4.36
CA LEU A 148 -4.32 -2.71 -4.73
C LEU A 148 -3.60 -2.92 -6.07
N ASN A 149 -4.06 -2.26 -7.13
CA ASN A 149 -3.47 -2.33 -8.47
C ASN A 149 -2.61 -1.08 -8.71
N VAL A 150 -1.29 -1.25 -8.80
CA VAL A 150 -0.33 -0.18 -9.03
C VAL A 150 0.15 -0.24 -10.49
N ASN A 151 -0.50 0.51 -11.38
CA ASN A 151 -0.11 0.62 -12.78
C ASN A 151 0.88 1.77 -13.02
N GLY A 152 0.81 2.84 -12.21
CA GLY A 152 1.77 3.94 -12.16
C GLY A 152 2.90 3.69 -11.16
N SER A 153 2.96 4.43 -10.06
CA SER A 153 3.96 4.26 -9.02
C SER A 153 3.41 4.48 -7.62
N LEU A 154 3.88 3.67 -6.68
CA LEU A 154 3.62 3.80 -5.24
C LEU A 154 4.95 3.93 -4.50
N PHE A 155 5.14 5.08 -3.86
CA PHE A 155 6.32 5.35 -3.03
C PHE A 155 5.93 5.55 -1.57
N PHE A 156 6.79 5.11 -0.66
CA PHE A 156 6.58 5.28 0.77
C PHE A 156 6.96 6.69 1.24
N ALA A 157 7.88 7.35 0.54
CA ALA A 157 8.29 8.73 0.77
C ALA A 157 8.45 9.55 -0.52
N GLY A 158 8.45 10.86 -0.34
CA GLY A 158 8.92 11.84 -1.33
C GLY A 158 10.45 11.83 -1.44
N ASP A 159 11.09 12.95 -1.10
CA ASP A 159 12.47 13.25 -1.49
C ASP A 159 13.45 13.59 -0.34
N ARG A 160 13.04 13.62 0.93
CA ARG A 160 13.84 14.27 1.99
C ARG A 160 14.10 13.47 3.26
N GLY A 161 13.35 12.40 3.50
CA GLY A 161 13.65 11.43 4.55
C GLY A 161 13.02 11.75 5.91
N GLY A 162 12.87 10.72 6.73
CA GLY A 162 12.23 10.81 8.04
C GLY A 162 10.70 10.63 8.00
N GLU A 163 10.12 10.39 6.83
CA GLU A 163 8.71 10.05 6.67
C GLU A 163 8.42 8.59 7.07
N THR A 164 7.19 8.32 7.50
CA THR A 164 6.68 6.96 7.70
C THR A 164 5.60 6.65 6.68
N GLY A 165 5.81 5.61 5.89
CA GLY A 165 4.81 5.08 4.97
C GLY A 165 4.33 3.72 5.46
N SER A 166 3.01 3.54 5.54
CA SER A 166 2.40 2.27 5.90
C SER A 166 1.37 1.83 4.87
N VAL A 167 1.45 0.58 4.40
CA VAL A 167 0.51 -0.02 3.45
C VAL A 167 0.09 -1.39 3.97
N HIS A 168 -1.22 -1.60 4.05
CA HIS A 168 -1.82 -2.90 4.31
C HIS A 168 -2.80 -3.26 3.19
N VAL A 169 -2.59 -4.41 2.56
CA VAL A 169 -3.48 -4.93 1.50
C VAL A 169 -4.00 -6.29 1.93
N ASN A 170 -5.30 -6.41 2.12
CA ASN A 170 -5.92 -7.66 2.53
C ASN A 170 -6.07 -8.65 1.35
N GLY A 171 -6.30 -8.14 0.14
CA GLY A 171 -6.29 -8.91 -1.11
C GLY A 171 -4.89 -9.06 -1.72
N VAL A 172 -4.81 -8.86 -3.04
CA VAL A 172 -3.56 -8.94 -3.81
C VAL A 172 -3.01 -7.52 -4.06
N LEU A 173 -1.74 -7.31 -3.72
CA LEU A 173 -0.96 -6.17 -4.21
C LEU A 173 -0.43 -6.50 -5.60
N LYS A 174 -1.01 -5.89 -6.63
CA LYS A 174 -0.63 -6.08 -8.02
C LYS A 174 0.22 -4.92 -8.51
N ILE A 175 1.41 -5.21 -9.03
CA ILE A 175 2.26 -4.21 -9.67
C ILE A 175 2.21 -4.46 -11.18
N GLY A 176 1.61 -3.55 -11.92
CA GLY A 176 1.48 -3.62 -13.38
C GLY A 176 2.84 -3.51 -14.08
N GLN A 177 2.89 -3.73 -15.40
CA GLN A 177 4.17 -3.73 -16.15
C GLN A 177 4.93 -2.40 -16.08
N SER A 178 4.19 -1.28 -16.08
CA SER A 178 4.74 0.07 -15.87
C SER A 178 4.79 0.46 -14.38
N GLY A 179 4.25 -0.41 -13.52
CA GLY A 179 4.12 -0.23 -12.09
C GLY A 179 5.47 -0.18 -11.38
N THR A 180 5.63 0.74 -10.43
CA THR A 180 6.76 0.77 -9.51
C THR A 180 6.28 0.78 -8.06
N LEU A 181 6.91 -0.04 -7.22
CA LEU A 181 6.77 -0.03 -5.77
C LEU A 181 8.16 0.15 -5.15
N SER A 182 8.40 1.26 -4.48
CA SER A 182 9.75 1.61 -4.00
C SER A 182 9.71 2.51 -2.75
N ASP A 183 10.86 2.70 -2.12
CA ASP A 183 10.98 3.56 -0.94
C ASP A 183 10.64 5.02 -1.23
N SER A 184 11.20 5.60 -2.29
CA SER A 184 11.21 7.04 -2.52
C SER A 184 11.32 7.38 -4.00
N VAL A 185 10.77 8.54 -4.38
CA VAL A 185 10.68 8.97 -5.79
C VAL A 185 12.05 9.14 -6.43
N TYR A 186 13.03 9.68 -5.68
CA TYR A 186 14.37 9.97 -6.18
C TYR A 186 15.49 9.13 -5.55
N GLY A 187 15.15 8.15 -4.71
CA GLY A 187 16.14 7.28 -4.06
C GLY A 187 17.02 7.98 -3.02
N ASN A 188 16.65 9.18 -2.59
CA ASN A 188 17.42 10.03 -1.67
C ASN A 188 16.78 10.14 -0.28
N ALA A 189 15.57 9.60 -0.10
CA ALA A 189 14.89 9.55 1.20
C ALA A 189 15.09 8.17 1.85
N SER A 190 15.13 8.13 3.18
CA SER A 190 15.19 6.90 3.97
C SER A 190 13.95 6.78 4.86
N PRO A 191 12.77 6.44 4.30
CA PRO A 191 11.56 6.32 5.10
C PRO A 191 11.57 5.13 6.07
N ASN A 192 10.72 5.21 7.09
CA ASN A 192 10.28 4.04 7.83
C ASN A 192 9.11 3.38 7.07
N ILE A 193 9.30 2.13 6.66
CA ILE A 193 8.41 1.39 5.78
C ILE A 193 7.71 0.29 6.57
N SER A 194 6.38 0.27 6.51
CA SER A 194 5.58 -0.88 6.92
C SER A 194 4.71 -1.33 5.75
N LEU A 195 5.02 -2.47 5.17
CA LEU A 195 4.22 -3.06 4.09
C LEU A 195 3.78 -4.46 4.46
N SER A 196 2.49 -4.74 4.29
CA SER A 196 1.96 -6.09 4.39
C SER A 196 0.93 -6.38 3.30
N ALA A 197 1.07 -7.52 2.64
CA ALA A 197 0.06 -8.06 1.73
C ALA A 197 0.07 -9.59 1.75
N ASN A 198 -1.09 -10.22 1.62
CA ASN A 198 -1.16 -11.69 1.53
C ASN A 198 -0.48 -12.19 0.24
N VAL A 199 -0.65 -11.48 -0.86
CA VAL A 199 -0.02 -11.82 -2.13
C VAL A 199 0.54 -10.55 -2.77
N LEU A 200 1.82 -10.59 -3.15
CA LEU A 200 2.40 -9.70 -4.14
C LEU A 200 2.36 -10.41 -5.50
N ASP A 201 1.80 -9.75 -6.51
CA ASP A 201 1.76 -10.20 -7.89
C ASP A 201 2.36 -9.10 -8.77
N THR A 202 3.60 -9.29 -9.22
CA THR A 202 4.32 -8.23 -9.93
C THR A 202 4.65 -8.61 -11.37
N SER A 203 4.36 -7.67 -12.27
CA SER A 203 4.92 -7.57 -13.62
C SER A 203 5.82 -6.34 -13.79
N GLY A 204 5.95 -5.50 -12.76
CA GLY A 204 6.71 -4.25 -12.75
C GLY A 204 7.90 -4.29 -11.81
N THR A 205 8.27 -3.13 -11.27
CA THR A 205 9.47 -2.98 -10.41
C THR A 205 9.09 -2.95 -8.94
N VAL A 206 9.73 -3.79 -8.13
CA VAL A 206 9.69 -3.77 -6.67
C VAL A 206 11.12 -3.67 -6.17
N ASP A 207 11.47 -2.53 -5.57
CA ASP A 207 12.87 -2.21 -5.23
C ASP A 207 12.94 -1.23 -4.05
N PHE A 208 13.52 -1.65 -2.93
CA PHE A 208 13.71 -0.83 -1.73
C PHE A 208 15.21 -0.74 -1.40
N LYS A 209 15.79 0.47 -1.39
CA LYS A 209 17.24 0.71 -1.35
C LYS A 209 17.74 1.40 -0.09
N THR A 210 16.98 2.33 0.48
CA THR A 210 17.52 3.31 1.45
C THR A 210 16.72 3.40 2.75
N GLY A 211 15.51 2.82 2.81
CA GLY A 211 14.61 2.90 3.96
C GLY A 211 14.94 1.96 5.12
N THR A 212 14.07 1.93 6.12
CA THR A 212 14.08 1.00 7.26
C THR A 212 12.68 0.41 7.48
N GLY A 213 12.50 -0.50 8.45
CA GLY A 213 11.20 -1.06 8.80
C GLY A 213 11.02 -2.49 8.31
N THR A 214 9.85 -2.85 7.77
CA THR A 214 9.56 -4.23 7.33
C THR A 214 8.62 -4.29 6.13
N VAL A 215 8.87 -5.26 5.26
CA VAL A 215 7.99 -5.64 4.15
C VAL A 215 7.63 -7.12 4.32
N ASN A 216 6.34 -7.43 4.36
CA ASN A 216 5.85 -8.78 4.63
C ASN A 216 4.87 -9.22 3.54
N PHE A 217 5.23 -10.28 2.83
CA PHE A 217 4.36 -10.93 1.87
C PHE A 217 4.02 -12.35 2.33
N GLY A 218 2.76 -12.75 2.16
CA GLY A 218 2.39 -14.15 2.23
C GLY A 218 3.08 -14.91 1.09
N LYS A 219 2.65 -14.62 -0.13
CA LYS A 219 3.17 -15.18 -1.37
C LYS A 219 3.71 -14.09 -2.29
N VAL A 220 4.78 -14.37 -3.01
CA VAL A 220 5.29 -13.50 -4.08
C VAL A 220 5.19 -14.23 -5.41
N ILE A 221 4.58 -13.60 -6.41
CA ILE A 221 4.54 -14.07 -7.79
C ILE A 221 5.20 -13.03 -8.69
N VAL A 222 6.25 -13.42 -9.39
CA VAL A 222 6.96 -12.60 -10.36
C VAL A 222 6.60 -13.10 -11.76
N ARG A 223 5.79 -12.33 -12.48
CA ARG A 223 5.36 -12.61 -13.87
C ARG A 223 6.16 -11.82 -14.90
N GLY A 224 6.68 -10.67 -14.51
CA GLY A 224 7.42 -9.73 -15.34
C GLY A 224 8.16 -8.72 -14.47
N GLY A 225 8.91 -7.83 -15.10
CA GLY A 225 9.66 -6.78 -14.38
C GLY A 225 10.73 -7.35 -13.44
N SER A 226 10.96 -6.68 -12.32
CA SER A 226 12.03 -7.02 -11.37
C SER A 226 11.53 -6.96 -9.93
N TYR A 227 11.77 -8.02 -9.17
CA TYR A 227 11.68 -8.03 -7.71
C TYR A 227 13.09 -8.07 -7.13
N VAL A 228 13.44 -7.06 -6.34
CA VAL A 228 14.78 -6.90 -5.77
C VAL A 228 14.72 -7.09 -4.26
N GLU A 229 15.45 -8.07 -3.73
CA GLU A 229 15.66 -8.17 -2.29
C GLU A 229 16.37 -6.92 -1.78
N SER A 230 15.93 -6.41 -0.63
CA SER A 230 16.53 -5.24 -0.01
C SER A 230 17.54 -5.64 1.08
N THR A 231 18.68 -4.95 1.12
CA THR A 231 19.60 -4.96 2.27
C THR A 231 19.23 -3.92 3.33
N ALA A 232 18.41 -2.92 2.97
CA ALA A 232 18.02 -1.83 3.85
C ALA A 232 16.74 -2.15 4.63
N VAL A 233 15.77 -2.78 3.97
CA VAL A 233 14.46 -3.10 4.53
C VAL A 233 14.28 -4.62 4.58
N PRO A 234 14.20 -5.24 5.76
CA PRO A 234 13.86 -6.65 5.90
C PRO A 234 12.59 -7.02 5.12
N MET A 235 12.70 -7.99 4.21
CA MET A 235 11.60 -8.52 3.41
C MET A 235 11.34 -9.99 3.77
N THR A 236 10.10 -10.33 4.12
CA THR A 236 9.72 -11.70 4.51
C THR A 236 8.72 -12.28 3.52
N ILE A 237 8.95 -13.52 3.09
CA ILE A 237 8.02 -14.33 2.28
C ILE A 237 7.64 -15.56 3.11
N THR A 238 6.40 -15.61 3.59
CA THR A 238 6.00 -16.63 4.59
C THR A 238 5.43 -17.92 3.98
N GLN A 239 4.85 -17.86 2.77
CA GLN A 239 4.21 -19.01 2.11
C GLN A 239 5.03 -19.55 0.94
N GLY A 240 5.48 -18.70 0.02
CA GLY A 240 6.29 -19.16 -1.11
C GLY A 240 6.50 -18.12 -2.21
N LEU A 241 7.40 -18.47 -3.14
CA LEU A 241 7.80 -17.65 -4.28
C LEU A 241 7.54 -18.40 -5.59
N GLU A 242 6.89 -17.72 -6.54
CA GLU A 242 6.65 -18.20 -7.90
C GLU A 242 7.36 -17.27 -8.88
N LEU A 243 8.39 -17.76 -9.56
CA LEU A 243 9.17 -17.03 -10.57
C LEU A 243 8.76 -17.50 -11.97
N LEU A 244 7.68 -16.93 -12.49
CA LEU A 244 6.99 -17.39 -13.70
C LEU A 244 7.44 -16.67 -14.99
N GLY A 245 8.01 -15.48 -14.82
CA GLY A 245 8.65 -14.66 -15.84
C GLY A 245 9.55 -13.67 -15.11
N GLY A 246 9.83 -12.49 -15.66
CA GLY A 246 10.55 -11.43 -14.93
C GLY A 246 11.88 -11.85 -14.29
N THR A 247 12.38 -11.01 -13.40
CA THR A 247 13.68 -11.19 -12.74
C THR A 247 13.53 -11.14 -11.21
N TYR A 248 14.11 -12.12 -10.52
CA TYR A 248 14.32 -12.08 -9.08
C TYR A 248 15.79 -11.75 -8.79
N VAL A 249 16.05 -10.64 -8.12
CA VAL A 249 17.41 -10.25 -7.70
C VAL A 249 17.58 -10.65 -6.23
N ASN A 250 18.14 -11.83 -6.00
CA ASN A 250 18.46 -12.27 -4.65
C ASN A 250 19.82 -11.71 -4.21
N LEU A 251 19.86 -11.17 -2.99
CA LEU A 251 21.09 -10.69 -2.36
C LEU A 251 21.62 -11.68 -1.33
N ASN A 252 20.73 -12.56 -0.84
CA ASN A 252 21.08 -13.63 0.09
C ASN A 252 20.86 -15.02 -0.54
N PRO A 253 21.42 -16.10 0.06
CA PRO A 253 21.04 -17.46 -0.30
C PRO A 253 19.54 -17.69 -0.14
N ILE A 254 18.97 -18.44 -1.07
CA ILE A 254 17.55 -18.78 -1.06
C ILE A 254 17.38 -20.08 -0.27
N VAL A 255 16.67 -20.02 0.85
CA VAL A 255 16.38 -21.16 1.72
C VAL A 255 14.88 -21.42 1.73
N VAL A 256 14.45 -22.38 0.90
CA VAL A 256 13.08 -22.86 0.84
C VAL A 256 12.79 -23.66 2.11
N GLY A 257 11.68 -23.35 2.77
CA GLY A 257 11.35 -23.80 4.14
C GLY A 257 11.79 -22.80 5.23
N GLN A 258 12.37 -21.65 4.87
CA GLN A 258 12.77 -20.58 5.78
C GLN A 258 12.50 -19.17 5.19
N ASN A 259 13.47 -18.54 4.54
CA ASN A 259 13.32 -17.17 4.02
C ASN A 259 12.47 -17.10 2.74
N VAL A 260 12.28 -18.22 2.04
CA VAL A 260 11.36 -18.36 0.92
C VAL A 260 10.29 -19.39 1.25
N GLY A 261 9.47 -19.07 2.26
CA GLY A 261 8.27 -19.81 2.66
C GLY A 261 8.39 -21.33 2.63
N ASN A 262 7.33 -22.01 2.21
CA ASN A 262 7.29 -23.47 2.08
C ASN A 262 7.65 -23.95 0.67
N TYR A 263 7.57 -23.09 -0.36
CA TYR A 263 7.82 -23.51 -1.73
C TYR A 263 8.47 -22.43 -2.60
N LEU A 264 9.20 -22.91 -3.59
CA LEU A 264 9.75 -22.14 -4.69
C LEU A 264 9.36 -22.81 -6.01
N VAL A 265 8.63 -22.10 -6.86
CA VAL A 265 8.28 -22.53 -8.22
C VAL A 265 9.06 -21.69 -9.22
N LEU A 266 9.74 -22.37 -10.13
CA LEU A 266 10.52 -21.80 -11.22
C LEU A 266 9.81 -22.16 -12.53
N GLY A 267 9.14 -21.18 -13.14
CA GLY A 267 8.16 -21.40 -14.21
C GLY A 267 8.43 -20.63 -15.51
N GLY A 268 9.57 -19.97 -15.64
CA GLY A 268 9.93 -19.21 -16.85
C GLY A 268 10.63 -17.88 -16.59
N GLY A 269 10.75 -17.45 -15.33
CA GLY A 269 11.55 -16.28 -14.96
C GLY A 269 13.03 -16.57 -14.81
N GLN A 270 13.80 -15.57 -14.40
CA GLN A 270 15.24 -15.69 -14.21
C GLN A 270 15.71 -15.07 -12.90
N PHE A 271 16.83 -15.60 -12.39
CA PHE A 271 17.61 -14.92 -11.36
C PHE A 271 18.61 -13.98 -12.01
N ASN A 272 18.94 -12.86 -11.36
CA ASN A 272 19.98 -11.94 -11.87
C ASN A 272 21.41 -12.51 -11.79
N ASN A 273 21.59 -13.57 -11.00
CA ASN A 273 22.83 -14.29 -10.77
C ASN A 273 22.53 -15.79 -10.67
N ALA A 274 23.56 -16.63 -10.59
CA ALA A 274 23.40 -18.04 -10.24
C ALA A 274 23.20 -18.14 -8.71
N PRO A 275 21.99 -18.43 -8.20
CA PRO A 275 21.75 -18.41 -6.76
C PRO A 275 22.29 -19.67 -6.08
N THR A 276 22.61 -19.53 -4.80
CA THR A 276 22.72 -20.64 -3.87
C THR A 276 21.32 -20.95 -3.34
N ILE A 277 20.84 -22.17 -3.54
CA ILE A 277 19.53 -22.63 -3.08
C ILE A 277 19.71 -23.74 -2.04
N THR A 278 18.94 -23.69 -0.97
CA THR A 278 18.84 -24.77 0.01
C THR A 278 17.37 -25.11 0.28
N VAL A 279 17.05 -26.41 0.33
CA VAL A 279 15.69 -26.89 0.63
C VAL A 279 15.70 -27.60 2.00
N LYS A 280 14.96 -27.06 2.96
CA LYS A 280 14.85 -27.57 4.35
C LYS A 280 13.39 -27.58 4.81
N ASN A 281 13.14 -28.08 6.03
CA ASN A 281 11.84 -28.00 6.70
C ASN A 281 10.64 -28.49 5.86
N ASN A 282 10.83 -29.57 5.09
CA ASN A 282 9.84 -30.10 4.15
C ASN A 282 9.41 -29.14 3.02
N GLY A 283 10.21 -28.11 2.74
CA GLY A 283 9.99 -27.21 1.62
C GLY A 283 10.09 -27.91 0.26
N SER A 284 9.52 -27.29 -0.76
CA SER A 284 9.50 -27.84 -2.12
C SER A 284 10.09 -26.87 -3.14
N LEU A 285 11.08 -27.34 -3.89
CA LEU A 285 11.57 -26.67 -5.10
C LEU A 285 10.98 -27.37 -6.33
N SER A 286 10.30 -26.63 -7.21
CA SER A 286 9.74 -27.16 -8.45
C SER A 286 10.15 -26.32 -9.66
N VAL A 287 10.81 -26.95 -10.63
CA VAL A 287 11.08 -26.37 -11.95
C VAL A 287 10.03 -26.88 -12.91
N THR A 288 9.11 -25.99 -13.29
CA THR A 288 7.94 -26.26 -14.13
C THR A 288 8.10 -25.74 -15.56
N GLY A 289 9.00 -24.77 -15.78
CA GLY A 289 9.32 -24.23 -17.10
C GLY A 289 10.53 -23.30 -17.02
N GLY A 290 11.27 -23.16 -18.14
CA GLY A 290 12.51 -22.39 -18.20
C GLY A 290 13.78 -23.22 -17.96
N SER A 291 14.94 -22.56 -18.04
CA SER A 291 16.26 -23.15 -17.81
C SER A 291 16.94 -22.41 -16.67
N TYR A 292 17.40 -23.14 -15.65
CA TYR A 292 18.02 -22.56 -14.47
C TYR A 292 19.41 -23.12 -14.24
N SER A 293 20.30 -22.23 -13.78
CA SER A 293 21.64 -22.56 -13.33
C SER A 293 21.79 -22.11 -11.89
N PHE A 294 22.22 -23.02 -11.03
CA PHE A 294 22.48 -22.74 -9.61
C PHE A 294 23.96 -22.88 -9.31
N SER A 295 24.49 -21.97 -8.48
CA SER A 295 25.86 -22.08 -7.99
C SER A 295 26.00 -23.26 -7.04
N THR A 296 24.99 -23.49 -6.20
CA THR A 296 24.88 -24.59 -5.26
C THR A 296 23.40 -24.91 -5.03
N LEU A 297 23.05 -26.20 -5.01
CA LEU A 297 21.73 -26.68 -4.62
C LEU A 297 21.86 -27.72 -3.51
N THR A 298 21.58 -27.32 -2.26
CA THR A 298 21.60 -28.22 -1.11
C THR A 298 20.20 -28.70 -0.79
N LYS A 299 20.02 -30.01 -0.58
CA LYS A 299 18.76 -30.58 -0.14
C LYS A 299 18.94 -31.33 1.18
N GLU A 300 18.40 -30.77 2.26
CA GLU A 300 18.44 -31.44 3.56
C GLU A 300 17.20 -32.33 3.77
N ASN A 301 16.01 -31.83 3.43
CA ASN A 301 14.72 -32.54 3.51
C ASN A 301 13.74 -32.02 2.42
N GLY A 302 12.48 -32.48 2.35
CA GLY A 302 11.43 -31.97 1.44
C GLY A 302 11.42 -32.57 0.03
N THR A 303 11.01 -31.83 -1.01
CA THR A 303 10.96 -32.32 -2.41
C THR A 303 11.70 -31.43 -3.43
N LEU A 304 12.25 -32.06 -4.47
CA LEU A 304 12.77 -31.41 -5.68
C LEU A 304 12.08 -32.04 -6.88
N THR A 305 11.40 -31.22 -7.69
CA THR A 305 10.78 -31.67 -8.95
C THR A 305 11.33 -30.85 -10.10
N ASN A 306 11.68 -31.50 -11.21
CA ASN A 306 12.18 -30.82 -12.40
C ASN A 306 11.55 -31.41 -13.66
N ALA A 307 10.85 -30.57 -14.41
CA ALA A 307 10.20 -30.94 -15.67
C ALA A 307 11.05 -30.58 -16.91
N GLY A 308 12.15 -29.83 -16.75
CA GLY A 308 12.99 -29.34 -17.84
C GLY A 308 14.48 -29.67 -17.68
N THR A 309 15.35 -28.79 -18.16
CA THR A 309 16.80 -28.91 -17.99
C THR A 309 17.24 -28.24 -16.70
N LEU A 310 17.87 -29.01 -15.81
CA LEU A 310 18.46 -28.53 -14.55
C LEU A 310 19.99 -28.65 -14.64
N SER A 311 20.70 -27.52 -14.54
CA SER A 311 22.16 -27.49 -14.45
C SER A 311 22.58 -27.07 -13.05
N VAL A 312 23.35 -27.91 -12.38
CA VAL A 312 23.84 -27.66 -11.02
C VAL A 312 25.36 -27.80 -11.02
N SER A 313 26.06 -26.73 -10.62
CA SER A 313 27.52 -26.75 -10.52
C SER A 313 28.01 -27.54 -9.30
N ASN A 314 27.26 -27.48 -8.19
CA ASN A 314 27.54 -28.22 -6.95
C ASN A 314 26.21 -28.67 -6.31
N PHE A 315 26.03 -29.98 -6.08
CA PHE A 315 24.83 -30.59 -5.47
C PHE A 315 25.20 -31.37 -4.20
#